data_AF-A0A7C4CI39-F1
#
_entry.id   AF-A0A7C4CI39-F1
#
_cell.length_a   1.000
_cell.length_b   1.000
_cell.length_c   1.000
_cell.angle_alpha   90.00
_cell.angle_beta   90.00
_cell.angle_gamma   90.00
#
_symmetry.space_group_name_H-M   'P 1'
#
loop_
_entity.id
_entity.type
_entity.pdbx_description
1 polymer ?
#
loop_
_entity_poly.entity_id
_entity_poly.type
_entity_poly.pdbx_seq_one_letter_code
_entity_poly.pdbx_strand_id
1 'polypeptide(L)'
;MRIYLVIAVILLALILPPFLDEFSLTVLVQMLMWAYLAMAWDVIGGYGGQFSLGHAAFLGLGAYISTLLLENFGLIPWIGIWISGIVAAGAGALVGFASLRLRGPFFALGTIAFAELTQL
;
A
#
# COMPACT_ATOMS: atom_id res chain seq x y z
N MET A 1 -11.94 17.02 19.85
CA MET A 1 -11.76 15.69 20.47
C MET A 1 -11.10 14.68 19.53
N ARG A 2 -11.66 14.39 18.34
CA ARG A 2 -11.15 13.34 17.43
C ARG A 2 -9.73 13.58 16.91
N ILE A 3 -9.38 14.82 16.54
CA ILE A 3 -8.04 15.15 16.02
C ILE A 3 -6.92 14.92 17.05
N TYR A 4 -7.18 15.22 18.32
CA TYR A 4 -6.22 15.01 19.41
C TYR A 4 -5.94 13.53 19.66
N LEU A 5 -6.95 12.67 19.49
CA LEU A 5 -6.77 11.21 19.57
C LEU A 5 -5.90 10.70 18.42
N VAL A 6 -6.11 11.18 17.19
CA VAL A 6 -5.27 10.79 16.04
C VAL A 6 -3.82 11.23 16.26
N ILE A 7 -3.60 12.47 16.70
CA ILE A 7 -2.26 12.98 16.99
C ILE A 7 -1.60 12.17 18.11
N ALA A 8 -2.32 11.84 19.17
CA ALA A 8 -1.81 11.03 20.27
C ALA A 8 -1.38 9.63 19.79
N VAL A 9 -2.16 8.98 18.94
CA VAL A 9 -1.83 7.66 18.36
C VAL A 9 -0.58 7.74 17.47
N ILE A 10 -0.46 8.78 16.64
CA ILE A 10 0.72 8.98 15.78
C ILE A 10 1.99 9.20 16.62
N LEU A 11 1.92 10.06 17.64
CA LEU A 11 3.04 10.31 18.54
C LEU A 11 3.46 9.04 19.28
N LEU A 12 2.48 8.27 19.76
CA LEU A 12 2.74 7.01 20.44
C LEU A 12 3.44 6.02 19.49
N ALA A 13 2.96 5.88 18.26
CA ALA A 13 3.56 5.00 17.25
C ALA A 13 5.00 5.40 16.86
N LEU A 14 5.35 6.69 16.96
CA LEU A 14 6.69 7.18 16.66
C LEU A 14 7.68 6.98 17.83
N ILE A 15 7.19 7.01 19.07
CA ILE A 15 8.02 6.94 20.29
C ILE A 15 8.23 5.50 20.76
N LEU A 16 7.25 4.61 20.51
CA LEU A 16 7.29 3.20 20.92
C LEU A 16 8.44 2.34 20.35
N PRO A 17 8.87 2.47 19.08
CA PRO A 17 9.80 1.52 18.46
C PRO A 17 11.09 1.19 19.24
N PRO A 18 11.82 2.16 19.84
CA PRO A 18 13.03 1.83 20.62
C PRO A 18 12.77 1.06 21.92
N PHE A 19 11.52 0.93 22.38
CA PHE A 19 11.16 0.24 23.63
C PHE A 19 10.53 -1.14 23.40
N LEU A 20 10.33 -1.56 22.15
CA LEU A 20 9.69 -2.83 21.81
C LEU A 20 10.73 -3.91 21.49
N ASP A 21 10.41 -5.16 21.84
CA ASP A 21 11.12 -6.34 21.35
C ASP A 21 10.84 -6.59 19.86
N GLU A 22 11.68 -7.40 19.21
CA GLU A 22 11.62 -7.65 17.77
C GLU A 22 10.28 -8.23 17.31
N PHE A 23 9.67 -9.11 18.12
CA PHE A 23 8.36 -9.67 17.81
C PHE A 23 7.28 -8.58 17.88
N SER A 24 7.21 -7.83 18.98
CA SER A 24 6.24 -6.73 19.11
C SER A 24 6.40 -5.65 18.03
N LEU A 25 7.64 -5.34 17.64
CA LEU A 25 7.92 -4.40 16.55
C LEU A 25 7.42 -4.93 15.21
N THR A 26 7.65 -6.22 14.91
CA THR A 26 7.15 -6.85 13.68
C THR A 26 5.62 -6.82 13.62
N VAL A 27 4.96 -7.16 14.73
CA VAL A 27 3.49 -7.12 14.80
C VAL A 27 2.98 -5.68 14.63
N LEU A 28 3.63 -4.68 15.25
CA LEU A 28 3.28 -3.27 15.08
C LEU A 28 3.37 -2.82 13.62
N VAL A 29 4.49 -3.12 12.94
CA VAL A 29 4.67 -2.79 11.52
C VAL A 29 3.61 -3.48 10.66
N GLN A 30 3.32 -4.75 10.92
CA GLN A 30 2.30 -5.48 10.17
C GLN A 30 0.90 -4.92 10.39
N MET A 31 0.56 -4.52 11.63
CA MET A 31 -0.70 -3.83 11.94
C MET A 31 -0.83 -2.51 11.15
N LEU A 32 0.22 -1.68 11.15
CA LEU A 32 0.23 -0.41 10.41
C LEU A 32 0.14 -0.63 8.89
N MET A 33 0.80 -1.66 8.37
CA MET A 33 0.74 -2.03 6.96
C MET A 33 -0.68 -2.45 6.56
N TRP A 34 -1.35 -3.30 7.34
CA TRP A 34 -2.73 -3.69 7.06
C TRP A 34 -3.71 -2.53 7.21
N ALA A 35 -3.52 -1.64 8.18
CA ALA A 35 -4.32 -0.44 8.32
C ALA A 35 -4.17 0.49 7.11
N TYR A 36 -2.94 0.68 6.62
CA TYR A 36 -2.68 1.43 5.39
C TYR A 36 -3.38 0.78 4.18
N LEU A 37 -3.27 -0.54 4.02
CA LEU A 37 -3.93 -1.24 2.91
C LEU A 37 -5.45 -1.15 2.97
N ALA A 38 -6.03 -1.27 4.16
CA ALA A 38 -7.47 -1.11 4.36
C ALA A 38 -7.94 0.31 3.98
N MET A 39 -7.20 1.35 4.38
CA MET A 39 -7.50 2.72 3.99
C MET A 39 -7.35 2.94 2.48
N ALA A 40 -6.26 2.45 1.87
CA ALA A 40 -6.05 2.56 0.43
C ALA A 40 -7.18 1.89 -0.35
N TRP A 41 -7.62 0.73 0.13
CA TRP A 41 -8.73 -0.01 -0.46
C TRP A 41 -10.08 0.72 -0.29
N ASP A 42 -10.33 1.34 0.87
CA ASP A 42 -11.55 2.12 1.17
C ASP A 42 -11.69 3.36 0.27
N VAL A 43 -10.60 3.95 -0.21
CA VAL A 43 -10.66 5.04 -1.20
C VAL A 43 -11.42 4.60 -2.46
N ILE A 44 -11.20 3.39 -2.95
CA ILE A 44 -11.88 2.88 -4.16
C ILE A 44 -13.20 2.18 -3.80
N GLY A 45 -13.21 1.37 -2.74
CA GLY A 45 -14.36 0.62 -2.28
C GLY A 45 -15.46 1.49 -1.68
N GLY A 46 -15.09 2.33 -0.71
CA GLY A 46 -16.00 3.22 0.01
C GLY A 46 -16.39 4.46 -0.81
N TYR A 47 -15.40 5.25 -1.25
CA TYR A 47 -15.68 6.51 -1.97
C TYR A 47 -15.94 6.30 -3.47
N GLY A 48 -15.18 5.42 -4.11
CA GLY A 48 -15.35 5.11 -5.54
C GLY A 48 -16.51 4.15 -5.85
N GLY A 49 -17.05 3.48 -4.84
CA GLY A 49 -18.13 2.50 -4.99
C GLY A 49 -17.77 1.29 -5.85
N GLN A 50 -16.47 1.00 -6.02
CA GLN A 50 -15.98 -0.12 -6.82
C GLN A 50 -15.11 -1.05 -5.97
N PHE A 51 -15.38 -2.35 -6.03
CA PHE A 51 -14.63 -3.35 -5.27
C PHE A 51 -13.41 -3.82 -6.08
N SER A 52 -12.21 -3.34 -5.75
CA SER A 52 -10.97 -3.74 -6.42
C SER A 52 -10.30 -4.90 -5.67
N LEU A 53 -10.01 -5.99 -6.36
CA LEU A 53 -9.30 -7.15 -5.83
C LEU A 53 -7.83 -7.21 -6.27
N GLY A 54 -7.40 -6.27 -7.11
CA GLY A 54 -6.03 -6.22 -7.64
C GLY A 54 -5.02 -5.44 -6.79
N HIS A 55 -5.44 -4.88 -5.65
CA HIS A 55 -4.60 -3.95 -4.87
C HIS A 55 -3.27 -4.55 -4.39
N ALA A 56 -3.22 -5.86 -4.14
CA ALA A 56 -2.01 -6.55 -3.72
C ALA A 56 -0.88 -6.46 -4.77
N ALA A 57 -1.21 -6.39 -6.06
CA ALA A 57 -0.22 -6.26 -7.13
C ALA A 57 0.60 -4.96 -7.02
N PHE A 58 -0.07 -3.84 -6.70
CA PHE A 58 0.62 -2.55 -6.56
C PHE A 58 1.48 -2.49 -5.29
N LEU A 59 1.02 -3.12 -4.20
CA LEU A 59 1.82 -3.28 -3.00
C LEU A 59 3.10 -4.10 -3.30
N GLY A 60 2.94 -5.25 -3.96
CA GLY A 60 4.05 -6.13 -4.34
C GLY A 60 5.05 -5.42 -5.24
N LEU A 61 4.57 -4.68 -6.24
CA LEU A 61 5.42 -3.88 -7.13
C LEU A 61 6.22 -2.81 -6.37
N GLY A 62 5.59 -2.10 -5.44
CA GLY A 62 6.30 -1.12 -4.58
C GLY A 62 7.36 -1.78 -3.70
N ALA A 63 7.02 -2.91 -3.08
CA ALA A 63 7.94 -3.68 -2.25
C ALA A 63 9.15 -4.18 -3.06
N TYR A 64 8.90 -4.78 -4.22
CA TYR A 64 9.94 -5.28 -5.12
C TYR A 64 10.89 -4.18 -5.59
N ILE A 65 10.36 -3.03 -6.00
CA ILE A 65 11.20 -1.91 -6.43
C ILE A 65 12.03 -1.38 -5.25
N SER A 66 11.41 -1.25 -4.07
CA SER A 66 12.12 -0.78 -2.87
C SER A 66 13.29 -1.70 -2.48
N THR A 67 13.09 -3.02 -2.53
CA THR A 67 14.16 -3.99 -2.25
C THR A 67 15.20 -4.02 -3.36
N LEU A 68 14.78 -3.96 -4.63
CA LEU A 68 15.70 -3.89 -5.78
C LEU A 68 16.64 -2.68 -5.68
N LEU A 69 16.11 -1.52 -5.31
CA LEU A 69 16.89 -0.28 -5.13
C LEU A 69 17.88 -0.39 -3.98
N LEU A 70 17.48 -1.03 -2.88
CA LEU A 70 18.36 -1.25 -1.73
C LEU A 70 19.50 -2.23 -2.09
N GLU A 71 19.17 -3.38 -2.68
CA GLU A 71 20.12 -4.47 -2.90
C GLU A 71 21.07 -4.21 -4.09
N ASN A 72 20.57 -3.68 -5.20
CA ASN A 72 21.37 -3.52 -6.43
C ASN A 72 22.02 -2.15 -6.55
N PHE A 73 21.38 -1.10 -6.02
CA PHE A 73 21.85 0.28 -6.16
C PHE A 73 22.36 0.88 -4.84
N GLY A 74 22.25 0.15 -3.72
CA GLY A 74 22.70 0.63 -2.40
C GLY A 74 21.96 1.89 -1.93
N LEU A 75 20.78 2.17 -2.47
CA LEU A 75 20.01 3.35 -2.13
C LEU A 75 19.46 3.22 -0.71
N ILE A 76 19.49 4.33 0.02
CA ILE A 76 18.96 4.39 1.38
C ILE A 76 17.44 4.16 1.32
N PRO A 77 16.83 3.36 2.23
CA PRO A 77 15.41 3.00 2.18
C PRO A 77 14.45 4.19 2.05
N TRP A 78 14.78 5.33 2.67
CA TRP A 78 13.98 6.55 2.58
C TRP A 78 13.79 7.06 1.15
N ILE A 79 14.85 7.03 0.32
CA ILE A 79 14.78 7.43 -1.09
C ILE A 79 14.07 6.33 -1.90
N GLY A 80 14.36 5.06 -1.57
CA GLY A 80 13.71 3.91 -2.18
C GLY A 80 12.18 3.96 -2.08
N ILE A 81 11.64 4.36 -0.91
CA ILE A 81 10.20 4.52 -0.68
C ILE A 81 9.56 5.54 -1.63
N TRP A 82 10.21 6.70 -1.85
CA TRP A 82 9.65 7.72 -2.74
C TRP A 82 9.65 7.26 -4.19
N ILE A 83 10.75 6.66 -4.64
CA ILE A 83 10.89 6.18 -6.02
C ILE A 83 9.89 5.05 -6.26
N SER A 84 9.84 4.04 -5.39
CA SER A 84 8.91 2.92 -5.51
C SER A 84 7.46 3.39 -5.43
N GLY A 85 7.15 4.36 -4.57
CA GLY A 85 5.83 4.97 -4.45
C GLY A 85 5.40 5.68 -5.73
N ILE A 86 6.28 6.46 -6.37
CA ILE A 86 5.98 7.12 -7.66
C ILE A 86 5.76 6.09 -8.75
N VAL A 87 6.58 5.03 -8.83
CA VAL A 87 6.42 3.99 -9.86
C VAL A 87 5.13 3.21 -9.64
N ALA A 88 4.81 2.83 -8.40
CA ALA A 88 3.56 2.16 -8.06
C ALA A 88 2.33 3.04 -8.32
N ALA A 89 2.40 4.34 -8.02
CA ALA A 89 1.34 5.29 -8.34
C ALA A 89 1.15 5.44 -9.87
N GLY A 90 2.24 5.47 -10.63
CA GLY A 90 2.20 5.50 -12.10
C GLY A 90 1.56 4.25 -12.70
N ALA A 91 1.95 3.07 -12.23
CA ALA A 91 1.33 1.80 -12.63
C ALA A 91 -0.16 1.74 -12.24
N GLY A 92 -0.48 2.17 -11.01
CA GLY A 92 -1.85 2.27 -10.52
C GLY A 92 -2.71 3.25 -11.34
N ALA A 93 -2.16 4.38 -11.76
CA ALA A 93 -2.85 5.34 -12.63
C ALA A 93 -3.12 4.78 -14.02
N LEU A 94 -2.14 4.07 -14.61
CA LEU A 94 -2.29 3.43 -15.92
C LEU A 94 -3.39 2.36 -15.89
N VAL A 95 -3.33 1.46 -14.90
CA VAL A 95 -4.31 0.38 -14.73
C VAL A 95 -5.66 0.96 -14.31
N GLY A 96 -5.68 1.96 -13.44
CA GLY A 96 -6.89 2.68 -13.03
C GLY A 96 -7.59 3.34 -14.20
N PHE A 97 -6.85 3.99 -15.11
CA PHE A 97 -7.42 4.59 -16.30
C PHE A 97 -8.13 3.59 -17.23
N ALA A 98 -7.60 2.36 -17.33
CA ALA A 98 -8.22 1.29 -18.10
C ALA A 98 -9.40 0.65 -17.36
N SER A 99 -9.22 0.35 -16.07
CA SER A 99 -10.17 -0.42 -15.26
C SER A 99 -11.36 0.40 -14.77
N LEU A 100 -11.19 1.67 -14.39
CA LEU A 100 -12.28 2.54 -13.90
C LEU A 100 -13.38 2.82 -14.94
N ARG A 101 -13.15 2.46 -16.21
CA ARG A 101 -14.19 2.50 -17.26
C ARG A 101 -15.21 1.37 -17.13
N LEU A 102 -14.82 0.27 -16.46
CA LEU A 102 -15.66 -0.87 -16.16
C LEU A 102 -16.59 -0.54 -14.98
N ARG A 103 -17.82 -1.05 -15.01
CA ARG A 103 -18.81 -0.79 -13.97
C ARG A 103 -19.27 -2.10 -13.33
N GLY A 104 -19.44 -2.06 -12.01
CA GLY A 104 -20.03 -3.16 -11.26
C GLY A 104 -19.11 -4.38 -11.23
N PRO A 105 -19.62 -5.62 -11.44
CA PRO A 105 -18.82 -6.84 -11.29
C PRO A 105 -17.60 -6.92 -12.22
N PHE A 106 -17.69 -6.30 -13.40
CA PHE A 106 -16.59 -6.32 -14.38
C PHE A 106 -15.34 -5.60 -13.91
N PHE A 107 -15.48 -4.59 -13.04
CA PHE A 107 -14.33 -3.91 -12.44
C PHE A 107 -13.55 -4.87 -11.54
N ALA A 108 -14.26 -5.57 -10.65
CA ALA A 108 -13.65 -6.56 -9.76
C ALA A 108 -12.93 -7.65 -10.57
N LEU A 109 -13.60 -8.24 -11.56
CA LEU A 109 -13.02 -9.25 -12.46
C LEU A 109 -11.77 -8.75 -13.21
N GLY A 110 -11.81 -7.52 -13.73
CA GLY A 110 -10.66 -6.90 -14.39
C GLY A 110 -9.47 -6.72 -13.46
N THR A 111 -9.72 -6.31 -12.21
CA THR A 111 -8.64 -6.16 -11.22
C THR A 111 -8.08 -7.49 -10.73
N ILE A 112 -8.88 -8.57 -10.65
CA ILE A 112 -8.40 -9.93 -10.39
C ILE A 112 -7.49 -10.38 -11.53
N ALA A 113 -7.94 -10.25 -12.79
CA ALA A 113 -7.15 -10.66 -13.95
C ALA A 113 -5.80 -9.92 -14.02
N PHE A 114 -5.79 -8.64 -13.66
CA PHE A 114 -4.55 -7.88 -13.53
C PHE A 114 -3.65 -8.44 -12.43
N ALA A 115 -4.19 -8.69 -11.23
CA ALA A 115 -3.42 -9.28 -10.13
C ALA A 115 -2.79 -10.63 -10.52
N GLU A 116 -3.55 -11.47 -11.24
CA GLU A 116 -3.07 -12.77 -11.72
C GLU A 116 -1.92 -12.64 -12.73
N LEU A 117 -2.00 -11.68 -13.64
CA LEU A 117 -0.92 -11.40 -14.60
C LEU A 117 0.36 -10.92 -13.90
N THR A 118 0.21 -10.22 -12.79
CA THR A 118 1.31 -9.67 -12.00
C THR A 118 1.72 -10.56 -10.85
N GLN A 119 1.39 -11.86 -10.85
CA GLN A 119 1.83 -12.78 -9.80
C GLN A 119 3.35 -12.67 -9.60
N LEU A 120 3.71 -11.97 -8.53
CA LEU A 120 5.04 -11.73 -7.97
C LEU A 120 5.08 -12.37 -6.59
#